data_AF-A0A9N9MPZ0-F1
#
_entry.id   AF-A0A9N9MPZ0-F1
#
_cell.length_a   1.000
_cell.length_b   1.000
_cell.length_c   1.000
_cell.angle_alpha   90.00
_cell.angle_beta   90.00
_cell.angle_gamma   90.00
#
_symmetry.space_group_name_H-M   'P 1'
#
loop_
_entity.id
_entity.type
_entity.pdbx_description
1 polymer ?
#
loop_
_entity_poly.entity_id
_entity_poly.type
_entity_poly.pdbx_seq_one_letter_code
_entity_poly.pdbx_strand_id
1 'polypeptide(L)'
;MSGKPENANGRVSMHLDVNNGLERVTELIETRLIESGWKDRVKLACREAITENNQNVPSVDHLIEVITPKARALVPDAVKRELLHEIEMIFSNIEKGGYTTTLDG
;
A
#
# COMPACT_ATOMS: atom_id res chain seq x y z
N MET A 1 -37.10 -10.09 -4.26
CA MET A 1 -36.76 -8.92 -3.41
C MET A 1 -35.24 -8.80 -3.43
N SER A 2 -34.69 -7.96 -4.30
CA SER A 2 -33.23 -7.80 -4.44
C SER A 2 -32.74 -6.76 -3.44
N GLY A 3 -32.26 -7.20 -2.28
CA GLY A 3 -31.55 -6.36 -1.31
C GLY A 3 -30.15 -6.04 -1.83
N LYS A 4 -29.90 -4.76 -2.10
CA LYS A 4 -28.62 -4.25 -2.60
C LYS A 4 -27.60 -4.19 -1.44
N PRO A 5 -26.31 -4.51 -1.65
CA PRO A 5 -25.28 -4.46 -0.61
C PRO A 5 -24.83 -3.01 -0.35
N GLU A 6 -25.68 -2.21 0.28
CA GLU A 6 -25.37 -0.83 0.67
C GLU A 6 -24.62 -0.75 2.03
N ASN A 7 -24.66 -1.82 2.82
CA ASN A 7 -24.12 -1.87 4.18
C ASN A 7 -22.67 -2.40 4.29
N ALA A 8 -22.11 -2.98 3.24
CA ALA A 8 -20.76 -3.55 3.26
C ALA A 8 -19.69 -2.43 3.27
N ASN A 9 -19.91 -1.37 2.51
CA ASN A 9 -18.96 -0.28 2.36
C ASN A 9 -18.81 0.55 3.66
N GLY A 10 -19.91 0.77 4.38
CA GLY A 10 -19.89 1.51 5.66
C GLY A 10 -19.15 0.76 6.77
N ARG A 11 -19.29 -0.58 6.82
CA ARG A 11 -18.57 -1.42 7.79
C ARG A 11 -17.07 -1.47 7.51
N VAL A 12 -16.69 -1.57 6.23
CA VAL A 12 -15.29 -1.51 5.81
C VAL A 12 -14.66 -0.16 6.21
N SER A 13 -15.35 0.95 5.94
CA SER A 13 -14.86 2.28 6.32
C SER A 13 -14.66 2.42 7.83
N MET A 14 -15.65 2.01 8.63
CA MET A 14 -15.59 2.10 10.09
C MET A 14 -14.46 1.26 10.70
N HIS A 15 -14.20 0.06 10.18
CA HIS A 15 -13.12 -0.79 10.69
C HIS A 15 -11.72 -0.31 10.30
N LEU A 16 -11.57 0.31 9.12
CA LEU A 16 -10.32 0.94 8.71
C LEU A 16 -9.97 2.12 9.62
N ASP A 17 -10.96 2.92 10.03
CA ASP A 17 -10.81 4.00 11.02
C ASP A 17 -10.54 3.46 12.44
N VAL A 18 -11.31 2.48 12.93
CA VAL A 18 -11.19 1.97 14.32
C VAL A 18 -9.89 1.20 14.57
N ASN A 19 -9.31 0.56 13.54
CA ASN A 19 -8.08 -0.24 13.70
C ASN A 19 -6.82 0.46 13.19
N ASN A 20 -6.91 1.75 12.83
CA ASN A 20 -5.84 2.49 12.16
C ASN A 20 -5.25 1.71 10.98
N GLY A 21 -6.09 0.98 10.24
CA GLY A 21 -5.64 0.01 9.24
C GLY A 21 -4.82 0.65 8.13
N LEU A 22 -5.20 1.87 7.73
CA LEU A 22 -4.44 2.66 6.75
C LEU A 22 -3.07 3.10 7.27
N GLU A 23 -2.96 3.49 8.54
CA GLU A 23 -1.68 3.88 9.16
C GLU A 23 -0.76 2.66 9.22
N ARG A 24 -1.25 1.51 9.69
CA ARG A 24 -0.48 0.27 9.77
C ARG A 24 0.06 -0.18 8.41
N VAL A 25 -0.77 -0.12 7.36
CA VAL A 25 -0.33 -0.45 6.00
C VAL A 25 0.70 0.55 5.47
N THR A 26 0.52 1.84 5.79
CA THR A 26 1.44 2.90 5.39
C THR A 26 2.81 2.74 6.07
N GLU A 27 2.83 2.52 7.39
CA GLU A 27 4.07 2.29 8.13
C GLU A 27 4.79 1.02 7.67
N LEU A 28 4.04 -0.06 7.40
CA LEU A 28 4.63 -1.30 6.88
C LEU A 28 5.30 -1.05 5.53
N ILE A 29 4.60 -0.41 4.58
CA ILE A 29 5.17 -0.21 3.25
C ILE A 29 6.41 0.68 3.30
N GLU A 30 6.38 1.76 4.07
CA GLU A 30 7.53 2.65 4.22
C GLU A 30 8.75 1.91 4.79
N THR A 31 8.55 1.14 5.86
CA THR A 31 9.59 0.34 6.50
C THR A 31 10.19 -0.66 5.52
N ARG A 32 9.35 -1.45 4.84
CA ARG A 32 9.81 -2.50 3.92
C ARG A 32 10.47 -1.97 2.65
N LEU A 33 10.04 -0.82 2.13
CA LEU A 33 10.72 -0.18 1.01
C LEU A 33 12.11 0.35 1.41
N ILE A 34 12.29 0.79 2.64
CA ILE A 34 13.61 1.20 3.14
C ILE A 34 14.50 -0.03 3.32
N GLU A 35 14.04 -1.05 4.05
CA GLU A 35 14.83 -2.25 4.35
C GLU A 35 15.20 -3.07 3.12
N SER A 36 14.33 -3.12 2.10
CA SER A 36 14.63 -3.80 0.84
C SER A 36 15.61 -3.03 -0.06
N GLY A 37 16.03 -1.83 0.35
CA GLY A 37 16.88 -0.94 -0.45
C GLY A 37 16.17 -0.32 -1.66
N TRP A 38 14.84 -0.42 -1.73
CA TRP A 38 14.05 0.13 -2.83
C TRP A 38 14.29 1.64 -2.98
N LYS A 39 14.30 2.37 -1.87
CA LYS A 39 14.54 3.83 -1.86
C LYS A 39 15.86 4.20 -2.53
N ASP A 40 16.91 3.42 -2.32
CA ASP A 40 18.23 3.70 -2.90
C ASP A 40 18.32 3.31 -4.38
N ARG A 41 17.62 2.24 -4.79
CA ARG A 41 17.46 1.89 -6.21
C ARG A 41 16.68 2.95 -6.98
N VAL A 42 15.62 3.52 -6.39
CA VAL A 42 14.87 4.62 -7.01
C VAL A 42 15.73 5.88 -7.12
N LYS A 43 16.50 6.24 -6.09
CA LYS A 43 17.46 7.35 -6.18
C LYS A 43 18.51 7.12 -7.27
N LEU A 44 18.99 5.89 -7.44
CA LEU A 44 19.91 5.54 -8.51
C LEU A 44 19.26 5.74 -9.89
N ALA A 45 18.05 5.24 -10.08
CA ALA A 45 17.30 5.43 -11.32
C ALA A 45 17.05 6.92 -11.64
N CYS A 46 16.77 7.76 -10.63
CA CYS A 46 16.68 9.21 -10.81
C CYS A 46 17.99 9.81 -11.32
N ARG A 47 19.12 9.44 -10.70
CA ARG A 47 20.44 9.94 -11.12
C ARG A 47 20.76 9.53 -12.54
N GLU A 48 20.50 8.27 -12.90
CA GLU A 48 20.71 7.75 -14.25
C GLU A 48 19.88 8.55 -15.28
N ALA A 49 18.60 8.80 -15.00
CA ALA A 49 17.72 9.56 -15.89
C ALA A 49 18.17 11.02 -16.09
N ILE A 50 18.78 11.63 -15.06
CA ILE A 50 19.36 12.98 -15.16
C ILE A 50 20.65 12.93 -15.98
N THR A 51 21.52 11.94 -15.77
CA THR A 51 22.81 11.84 -16.47
C THR A 51 22.68 11.41 -17.93
N GLU A 52 21.66 10.62 -18.28
CA GLU A 52 21.43 10.17 -19.66
C GLU A 52 20.98 11.33 -20.57
N ASN A 53 20.33 12.35 -20.00
CA ASN A 53 20.00 13.60 -20.67
C ASN A 53 21.23 14.53 -20.74
N ASN A 54 22.18 14.16 -21.60
CA ASN A 54 23.46 14.86 -21.81
C ASN A 54 23.35 16.33 -22.26
N GLN A 55 22.15 16.84 -22.58
CA GLN A 55 21.95 18.20 -23.11
C GLN A 55 21.04 19.10 -22.26
N ASN A 56 20.25 18.57 -21.33
CA ASN A 56 19.40 19.42 -20.48
C ASN A 56 18.98 18.70 -19.19
N VAL A 57 18.98 19.41 -18.06
CA VAL A 57 18.44 18.86 -16.81
C VAL A 57 16.92 18.73 -16.96
N PRO A 58 16.34 17.53 -16.83
CA PRO A 58 14.90 17.34 -16.96
C PRO A 58 14.14 18.04 -15.83
N SER A 59 12.92 18.50 -16.12
CA SER A 59 12.03 19.02 -15.08
C SER A 59 11.65 17.94 -14.07
N VAL A 60 11.24 18.36 -12.88
CA VAL A 60 10.78 17.44 -11.84
C VAL A 60 9.57 16.63 -12.32
N ASP A 61 8.61 17.26 -13.00
CA ASP A 61 7.44 16.57 -13.54
C ASP A 61 7.83 15.49 -14.55
N HIS A 62 8.77 15.78 -15.45
CA HIS A 62 9.26 14.80 -16.40
C HIS A 62 10.01 13.64 -15.72
N LEU A 63 10.80 13.94 -14.68
CA LEU A 63 11.42 12.89 -13.85
C LEU A 63 10.37 12.02 -13.16
N ILE A 64 9.29 12.60 -12.65
CA ILE A 64 8.20 11.83 -12.04
C ILE A 64 7.56 10.89 -13.07
N GLU A 65 7.26 11.38 -14.28
CA GLU A 65 6.68 10.57 -15.36
C GLU A 65 7.57 9.38 -15.73
N VAL A 66 8.88 9.59 -15.84
CA VAL A 66 9.84 8.53 -16.23
C VAL A 66 10.16 7.58 -15.08
N ILE A 67 10.31 8.10 -13.86
CA ILE A 67 10.77 7.31 -12.72
C ILE A 67 9.64 6.53 -12.06
N THR A 68 8.41 7.07 -11.98
CA THR A 68 7.28 6.40 -11.30
C THR A 68 7.05 4.96 -11.78
N PRO A 69 6.96 4.64 -13.09
CA PRO A 69 6.78 3.26 -13.54
C PRO A 69 7.98 2.37 -13.19
N LYS A 70 9.22 2.88 -13.30
CA LYS A 70 10.43 2.14 -12.91
C LYS A 70 10.44 1.84 -11.42
N ALA A 71 10.12 2.83 -10.59
CA ALA A 71 10.03 2.69 -9.14
C ALA A 71 8.99 1.64 -8.74
N ARG A 72 7.80 1.64 -9.35
CA ARG A 72 6.78 0.61 -9.11
C ARG A 72 7.24 -0.79 -9.50
N ALA A 73 7.97 -0.94 -10.60
CA ALA A 73 8.52 -2.21 -11.03
C ALA A 73 9.63 -2.74 -10.11
N LEU A 74 10.38 -1.84 -9.45
CA LEU A 74 11.46 -2.19 -8.52
C LEU A 74 10.96 -2.71 -7.16
N VAL A 75 9.65 -2.62 -6.86
CA VAL A 75 9.10 -3.13 -5.60
C VAL A 75 9.25 -4.66 -5.55
N PRO A 76 9.98 -5.23 -4.57
CA PRO A 76 10.17 -6.67 -4.48
C PRO A 76 8.87 -7.41 -4.21
N ASP A 77 8.72 -8.63 -4.75
CA ASP A 77 7.51 -9.43 -4.53
C ASP A 77 7.32 -9.83 -3.06
N ALA A 78 8.40 -9.93 -2.28
CA ALA A 78 8.32 -10.14 -0.84
C ALA A 78 7.52 -9.02 -0.15
N VAL A 79 7.84 -7.77 -0.48
CA VAL A 79 7.14 -6.59 0.06
C VAL A 79 5.66 -6.60 -0.35
N LYS A 80 5.36 -6.93 -1.62
CA LYS A 80 3.97 -7.04 -2.10
C LYS A 80 3.17 -8.10 -1.34
N ARG A 81 3.79 -9.26 -1.07
CA ARG A 81 3.16 -10.35 -0.29
C ARG A 81 2.90 -9.94 1.14
N GLU A 82 3.86 -9.29 1.80
CA GLU A 82 3.70 -8.81 3.18
C GLU A 82 2.60 -7.75 3.28
N LEU A 83 2.52 -6.82 2.32
CA LEU A 83 1.42 -5.86 2.27
C LEU A 83 0.06 -6.53 2.08
N LEU A 84 -0.03 -7.47 1.14
CA LEU A 84 -1.27 -8.20 0.90
C LEU A 84 -1.71 -8.93 2.17
N HIS A 85 -0.77 -9.56 2.87
CA HIS A 85 -1.04 -10.24 4.13
C HIS A 85 -1.55 -9.29 5.22
N GLU A 86 -0.95 -8.12 5.43
CA GLU A 86 -1.47 -7.16 6.41
C GLU A 86 -2.86 -6.66 6.06
N ILE A 87 -3.12 -6.42 4.77
CA ILE A 87 -4.46 -6.04 4.30
C ILE A 87 -5.46 -7.17 4.60
N GLU A 88 -5.13 -8.41 4.28
CA GLU A 88 -5.95 -9.60 4.62
C GLU A 88 -6.19 -9.74 6.12
N MET A 89 -5.18 -9.44 6.95
CA MET A 89 -5.30 -9.46 8.42
C MET A 89 -6.23 -8.37 8.94
N ILE A 90 -6.17 -7.16 8.37
CA ILE A 90 -7.09 -6.06 8.69
C ILE A 90 -8.52 -6.48 8.37
N PHE A 91 -8.76 -7.12 7.21
CA PHE A 91 -10.08 -7.58 6.81
C PHE A 91 -10.58 -8.80 7.62
N SER A 92 -9.71 -9.76 7.93
CA SER A 92 -10.08 -10.94 8.73
C SER A 92 -10.50 -10.58 10.16
N ASN A 93 -9.96 -9.49 10.71
CA ASN A 93 -10.38 -8.97 12.01
C ASN A 93 -11.77 -8.31 11.98
N ILE A 94 -12.32 -7.98 10.79
CA ILE A 94 -13.70 -7.51 10.65
C ILE A 94 -14.71 -8.65 10.86
N GLU A 95 -14.38 -9.87 10.43
CA GLU A 95 -15.27 -11.03 10.51
C GLU A 95 -15.42 -11.57 11.94
N LYS A 96 -14.38 -11.43 12.78
CA LYS A 96 -14.40 -11.84 14.19
C LYS A 96 -15.18 -10.90 15.11
N GLY A 97 -15.46 -9.67 14.68
CA GLY A 97 -16.30 -8.73 15.42
C GLY A 97 -17.81 -9.01 15.33
N GLY A 98 -18.23 -10.03 14.58
CA GLY A 98 -19.64 -10.38 14.34
C GLY A 98 -20.18 -11.62 15.07
N TYR A 99 -19.33 -12.36 15.81
CA TYR A 99 -19.74 -13.58 16.51
C TYR A 99 -19.40 -13.53 18.01
N THR A 100 -19.95 -12.56 18.73
CA THR A 100 -20.31 -12.80 20.13
C THR A 100 -21.82 -13.05 20.19
N THR A 101 -22.26 -14.17 19.60
CA THR A 101 -23.60 -14.68 19.89
C THR A 101 -23.60 -15.10 21.35
N THR A 102 -24.36 -14.36 22.14
CA THR A 102 -24.87 -14.68 23.47
C THR A 102 -24.99 -16.19 23.70
N LEU A 103 -24.13 -16.72 24.56
CA LEU A 103 -24.39 -17.94 25.32
C LEU A 103 -24.75 -17.48 26.73
N ASP A 104 -26.04 -17.47 27.05
CA ASP A 104 -26.51 -17.88 28.36
C ASP A 104 -27.98 -18.31 28.21
N GLY A 105 -28.27 -19.51 28.69
CA GLY A 105 -29.57 -20.16 28.66
C GLY A 105 -30.18 -20.29 30.05
#